data_AF-A0A7V9G9S3-F1
#
_entry.id   AF-A0A7V9G9S3-F1
#
_cell.length_a   1.000
_cell.length_b   1.000
_cell.length_c   1.000
_cell.angle_alpha   90.00
_cell.angle_beta   90.00
_cell.angle_gamma   90.00
#
_symmetry.space_group_name_H-M   'P 1'
#
loop_
_entity.id
_entity.type
_entity.pdbx_description
1 polymer ?
#
loop_
_entity_poly.entity_id
_entity_poly.type
_entity_poly.pdbx_seq_one_letter_code
_entity_poly.pdbx_strand_id
1 'polypeptide(L)'
;MWLAALPLALIPACWLWWWASLIHPGMVRGRSAELLLIVGCALAAWVCARPPDMQSVDTTTTRGRIAKALAHPSTWCAAAILWQAAVWIACAPVREPGSLWLVERTGAWITALGVAAWLARADLPRAAWGLAGAAAGILILASFGQHPHPEQPVGAVLSLASGQSLGALSRIGEEMPFGNANFNVGGALPLLGIGLGLWLRERQHQPSRFFHALLILGWLAAVALGTGTISGDATRAVWPTAAAMVVMLAVLSAPRWMHAPLAGIGVCALIAGQLAIGCGWYAIEHPSPSTLQRIELWRAAVEAIDLGPLVGHGVGTTIAVLPQQPSFAAAWLAVPSYAEHAHHEVLEALLGGGGVLVALLGGALFTTLWPLWVRRSEALPMALLVGWTGVLTHALIESHLSQPGPLVLLALLAGVSWAVAREGWPAPITTVAGRRAVRIGCVLAALVLAGMAMREVFDGGSPPSIQTRADWRMAAREKQGDWLGFIAEAKRLRARLGPLADLPYREARARLRIGERDRAEALALEQARIVPAHGWNLGLLRRLEAWRIAHGQSSEAAALHAARGVACARAQAILEQVPPYPGNRRKRDQLTAEIAAFADGAPTEISADE
;
A
#
# COMPACT_ATOMS: atom_id res chain seq x y z
N MET A 1 29.63 -0.66 4.13
CA MET A 1 29.90 0.75 3.77
C MET A 1 29.16 1.15 2.49
N TRP A 2 29.41 0.51 1.35
CA TRP A 2 28.70 0.82 0.09
C TRP A 2 27.16 0.73 0.17
N LEU A 3 26.59 -0.33 0.76
CA LEU A 3 25.14 -0.45 0.96
C LEU A 3 24.54 0.66 1.83
N ALA A 4 25.31 1.18 2.79
CA ALA A 4 24.89 2.28 3.66
C ALA A 4 25.01 3.66 2.98
N ALA A 5 25.84 3.78 1.94
CA ALA A 5 25.99 5.00 1.14
C ALA A 5 25.01 5.07 -0.04
N LEU A 6 24.34 3.96 -0.37
CA LEU A 6 23.39 3.86 -1.47
C LEU A 6 22.29 4.93 -1.41
N PRO A 7 21.62 5.20 -0.27
CA PRO A 7 20.58 6.23 -0.20
C PRO A 7 21.08 7.63 -0.60
N LEU A 8 22.33 7.96 -0.26
CA LEU A 8 22.96 9.25 -0.58
C LEU A 8 23.29 9.39 -2.07
N ALA A 9 23.73 8.30 -2.71
CA ALA A 9 24.05 8.29 -4.15
C ALA A 9 22.79 8.39 -5.04
N LEU A 10 21.62 8.08 -4.49
CA LEU A 10 20.34 8.08 -5.21
C LEU A 10 19.63 9.44 -5.22
N ILE A 11 20.01 10.36 -4.32
CA ILE A 11 19.42 11.70 -4.21
C ILE A 11 19.39 12.46 -5.55
N PRO A 12 20.47 12.49 -6.37
CA PRO A 12 20.46 13.21 -7.65
C PRO A 12 19.47 12.64 -8.67
N ALA A 13 19.26 11.31 -8.66
CA ALA A 13 18.36 10.64 -9.59
C ALA A 13 16.89 10.79 -9.17
N CYS A 14 16.60 10.79 -7.86
CA CYS A 14 15.30 11.18 -7.32
C CYS A 14 14.94 12.63 -7.68
N TRP A 15 15.94 13.53 -7.67
CA TRP A 15 15.77 14.94 -8.01
C TRP A 15 15.45 15.16 -9.49
N LEU A 16 16.13 14.44 -10.40
CA LEU A 16 15.81 14.44 -11.84
C LEU A 16 14.38 13.98 -12.11
N TRP A 17 13.89 12.97 -11.39
CA TRP A 17 12.52 12.50 -11.56
C TRP A 17 11.47 13.46 -11.03
N TRP A 18 11.75 14.09 -9.88
CA TRP A 18 10.92 15.16 -9.36
C TRP A 18 10.78 16.28 -10.41
N TRP A 19 11.87 16.70 -11.03
CA TRP A 19 11.83 17.68 -12.12
C TRP A 19 11.00 17.20 -13.32
N ALA A 20 11.17 15.94 -13.74
CA ALA A 20 10.37 15.36 -14.83
C ALA A 20 8.86 15.32 -14.52
N SER A 21 8.47 15.08 -13.26
CA SER A 21 7.06 15.08 -12.85
C SER A 21 6.38 16.45 -12.96
N LEU A 22 7.16 17.54 -12.93
CA LEU A 22 6.65 18.89 -13.15
C LEU A 22 6.35 19.16 -14.63
N ILE A 23 6.97 18.41 -15.54
CA ILE A 23 6.89 18.61 -16.99
C ILE A 23 5.83 17.68 -17.60
N HIS A 24 5.59 16.52 -16.99
CA HIS A 24 4.67 15.50 -17.50
C HIS A 24 3.47 15.31 -16.56
N PRO A 25 2.32 15.96 -16.83
CA PRO A 25 1.10 15.77 -16.05
C PRO A 25 0.60 14.33 -16.20
N GLY A 26 0.89 13.50 -15.19
CA GLY A 26 0.62 12.06 -15.20
C GLY A 26 1.70 11.24 -14.46
N MET A 27 2.89 11.80 -14.31
CA MET A 27 3.91 11.25 -13.41
C MET A 27 3.57 11.59 -11.96
N VAL A 28 3.34 10.56 -11.14
CA VAL A 28 3.14 10.72 -9.70
C VAL A 28 4.49 11.03 -9.05
N ARG A 29 4.57 12.15 -8.33
CA ARG A 29 5.74 12.55 -7.54
C ARG A 29 6.02 11.50 -6.46
N GLY A 30 7.29 11.25 -6.14
CA GLY A 30 7.69 10.40 -5.00
C GLY A 30 7.68 8.87 -5.18
N ARG A 31 7.49 8.29 -6.37
CA ARG A 31 7.42 6.81 -6.58
C ARG A 31 8.59 6.15 -7.34
N SER A 32 9.55 6.93 -7.79
CA SER A 32 10.60 6.50 -8.73
C SER A 32 11.99 6.31 -8.13
N ALA A 33 12.20 6.76 -6.90
CA ALA A 33 13.34 6.36 -6.08
C ALA A 33 13.39 4.85 -5.86
N GLU A 34 12.22 4.19 -5.95
CA GLU A 34 12.08 2.76 -5.79
C GLU A 34 12.63 2.02 -7.00
N LEU A 35 12.45 2.51 -8.24
CA LEU A 35 13.06 1.97 -9.46
C LEU A 35 14.60 2.07 -9.47
N LEU A 36 15.13 3.10 -8.81
CA LEU A 36 16.56 3.29 -8.54
C LEU A 36 17.08 2.30 -7.49
N LEU A 37 16.32 2.12 -6.40
CA LEU A 37 16.59 1.12 -5.36
C LEU A 37 16.57 -0.29 -5.94
N ILE A 38 15.63 -0.52 -6.85
CA ILE A 38 15.42 -1.71 -7.65
C ILE A 38 16.69 -2.04 -8.42
N VAL A 39 17.12 -1.17 -9.33
CA VAL A 39 18.29 -1.52 -10.12
C VAL A 39 19.54 -1.53 -9.26
N GLY A 40 19.65 -0.66 -8.24
CA GLY A 40 20.69 -0.64 -7.18
C GLY A 40 20.85 -1.95 -6.41
N CYS A 41 19.75 -2.65 -6.19
CA CYS A 41 19.71 -3.94 -5.51
C CYS A 41 19.96 -5.09 -6.50
N ALA A 42 19.43 -5.04 -7.75
CA ALA A 42 19.78 -5.99 -8.82
C ALA A 42 21.28 -5.93 -9.20
N LEU A 43 21.87 -4.75 -9.03
CA LEU A 43 23.29 -4.42 -9.07
C LEU A 43 24.11 -5.14 -8.00
N ALA A 44 23.80 -4.87 -6.74
CA ALA A 44 24.48 -5.50 -5.61
C ALA A 44 24.36 -7.02 -5.71
N ALA A 45 23.16 -7.46 -6.11
CA ALA A 45 22.79 -8.83 -6.32
C ALA A 45 23.67 -9.61 -7.30
N TRP A 46 23.86 -9.03 -8.48
CA TRP A 46 24.57 -9.69 -9.54
C TRP A 46 26.10 -9.59 -9.31
N VAL A 47 26.56 -8.55 -8.59
CA VAL A 47 27.98 -8.34 -8.22
C VAL A 47 28.55 -9.41 -7.27
N CYS A 48 27.85 -9.82 -6.21
CA CYS A 48 28.32 -10.96 -5.38
C CYS A 48 27.61 -12.29 -5.67
N ALA A 49 26.94 -12.41 -6.82
CA ALA A 49 26.58 -13.71 -7.39
C ALA A 49 27.83 -14.44 -7.94
N ARG A 50 29.03 -13.89 -7.83
CA ARG A 50 30.30 -14.54 -8.24
C ARG A 50 30.95 -15.30 -7.10
N PRO A 51 31.57 -16.46 -7.39
CA PRO A 51 32.34 -17.17 -6.38
C PRO A 51 33.52 -16.29 -5.90
N PRO A 52 33.96 -16.42 -4.63
CA PRO A 52 35.15 -15.75 -4.09
C PRO A 52 36.40 -15.99 -4.96
N ASP A 53 36.44 -17.12 -5.67
CA ASP A 53 37.59 -17.60 -6.43
C ASP A 53 37.79 -16.89 -7.79
N MET A 54 36.93 -15.92 -8.15
CA MET A 54 37.11 -15.12 -9.36
C MET A 54 38.25 -14.09 -9.31
N GLN A 55 39.07 -14.06 -8.25
CA GLN A 55 40.41 -13.46 -8.36
C GLN A 55 41.26 -14.13 -9.47
N SER A 56 40.85 -15.31 -9.95
CA SER A 56 41.46 -16.04 -11.07
C SER A 56 40.79 -15.87 -12.44
N VAL A 57 39.75 -15.02 -12.59
CA VAL A 57 39.13 -14.82 -13.91
C VAL A 57 40.14 -14.18 -14.84
N ASP A 58 40.56 -14.94 -15.85
CA ASP A 58 41.42 -14.46 -16.90
C ASP A 58 40.74 -13.30 -17.66
N THR A 59 41.14 -12.09 -17.30
CA THR A 59 40.65 -10.84 -17.89
C THR A 59 41.15 -10.62 -19.31
N THR A 60 42.04 -11.48 -19.82
CA THR A 60 42.48 -11.41 -21.21
C THR A 60 41.36 -11.83 -22.17
N THR A 61 40.49 -12.76 -21.75
CA THR A 61 39.35 -13.22 -22.57
C THR A 61 38.19 -12.22 -22.59
N THR A 62 37.51 -12.09 -23.74
CA THR A 62 36.31 -11.24 -23.88
C THR A 62 35.21 -11.64 -22.90
N ARG A 63 35.07 -12.95 -22.64
CA ARG A 63 34.13 -13.49 -21.66
C ARG A 63 34.51 -13.05 -20.24
N GLY A 64 35.80 -13.03 -19.90
CA GLY A 64 36.34 -12.51 -18.64
C GLY A 64 36.19 -11.00 -18.48
N ARG A 65 36.37 -10.21 -19.55
CA ARG A 65 36.15 -8.74 -19.54
C ARG A 65 34.69 -8.36 -19.42
N ILE A 66 33.79 -8.99 -20.20
CA ILE A 66 32.34 -8.77 -20.08
C ILE A 66 31.90 -9.20 -18.68
N ALA A 67 32.39 -10.34 -18.20
CA ALA A 67 32.17 -10.77 -16.84
C ALA A 67 32.62 -9.68 -15.84
N LYS A 68 33.86 -9.17 -15.93
CA LYS A 68 34.38 -8.15 -15.00
C LYS A 68 33.68 -6.78 -15.12
N ALA A 69 33.35 -6.34 -16.33
CA ALA A 69 32.65 -5.09 -16.58
C ALA A 69 31.25 -5.14 -15.99
N LEU A 70 30.51 -6.23 -16.26
CA LEU A 70 29.25 -6.46 -15.57
C LEU A 70 29.52 -6.55 -14.05
N ALA A 71 30.60 -7.20 -13.55
CA ALA A 71 30.98 -7.35 -12.12
C ALA A 71 31.13 -6.04 -11.35
N HIS A 72 31.22 -4.91 -12.05
CA HIS A 72 31.46 -3.61 -11.44
C HIS A 72 30.14 -2.89 -11.12
N PRO A 73 29.90 -2.44 -9.88
CA PRO A 73 28.68 -1.73 -9.49
C PRO A 73 28.37 -0.48 -10.34
N SER A 74 29.38 0.17 -10.91
CA SER A 74 29.14 1.34 -11.77
C SER A 74 28.47 1.00 -13.10
N THR A 75 28.72 -0.18 -13.67
CA THR A 75 28.20 -0.58 -14.99
C THR A 75 26.69 -0.74 -14.98
N TRP A 76 26.15 -1.34 -13.92
CA TRP A 76 24.71 -1.42 -13.82
C TRP A 76 24.09 -0.23 -13.10
N CYS A 77 24.85 0.62 -12.38
CA CYS A 77 24.37 1.96 -12.02
C CYS A 77 24.14 2.74 -13.31
N ALA A 78 25.05 2.64 -14.27
CA ALA A 78 24.85 3.16 -15.60
C ALA A 78 23.67 2.46 -16.30
N ALA A 79 23.49 1.13 -16.20
CA ALA A 79 22.31 0.46 -16.76
C ALA A 79 20.98 0.87 -16.07
N ALA A 80 20.99 1.16 -14.77
CA ALA A 80 19.85 1.70 -14.01
C ALA A 80 19.45 3.07 -14.52
N ILE A 81 20.46 3.95 -14.65
CA ILE A 81 20.31 5.31 -15.14
C ILE A 81 19.88 5.26 -16.60
N LEU A 82 20.43 4.37 -17.42
CA LEU A 82 20.06 4.18 -18.82
C LEU A 82 18.67 3.58 -18.97
N TRP A 83 18.28 2.62 -18.15
CA TRP A 83 16.91 2.08 -18.11
C TRP A 83 15.93 3.14 -17.67
N GLN A 84 16.27 3.97 -16.68
CA GLN A 84 15.44 5.10 -16.27
C GLN A 84 15.36 6.17 -17.35
N ALA A 85 16.45 6.47 -18.02
CA ALA A 85 16.45 7.37 -19.17
C ALA A 85 15.60 6.77 -20.30
N ALA A 86 15.67 5.46 -20.55
CA ALA A 86 14.89 4.76 -21.57
C ALA A 86 13.41 4.69 -21.21
N VAL A 87 13.04 4.36 -19.98
CA VAL A 87 11.66 4.39 -19.46
C VAL A 87 11.15 5.82 -19.45
N TRP A 88 11.96 6.81 -19.08
CA TRP A 88 11.60 8.21 -19.19
C TRP A 88 11.33 8.60 -20.65
N ILE A 89 12.22 8.29 -21.58
CA ILE A 89 12.05 8.60 -23.01
C ILE A 89 10.85 7.86 -23.61
N ALA A 90 10.67 6.58 -23.30
CA ALA A 90 9.61 5.73 -23.85
C ALA A 90 8.26 5.96 -23.19
N CYS A 91 8.23 6.29 -21.89
CA CYS A 91 7.00 6.49 -21.11
C CYS A 91 6.64 7.97 -20.88
N ALA A 92 7.50 8.94 -21.20
CA ALA A 92 7.18 10.38 -21.21
C ALA A 92 5.94 10.74 -22.05
N PRO A 93 5.65 10.09 -23.20
CA PRO A 93 4.39 10.33 -23.92
C PRO A 93 3.21 9.50 -23.39
N VAL A 94 3.43 8.57 -22.46
CA VAL A 94 2.38 7.66 -21.97
C VAL A 94 1.51 8.39 -20.95
N ARG A 95 0.31 8.77 -21.39
CA ARG A 95 -0.72 9.47 -20.59
C ARG A 95 -1.39 8.57 -19.53
N GLU A 96 -0.86 7.38 -19.27
CA GLU A 96 -1.54 6.33 -18.50
C GLU A 96 -0.73 5.90 -17.26
N PRO A 97 -1.16 6.26 -16.03
CA PRO A 97 -0.42 5.97 -14.79
C PRO A 97 -0.17 4.49 -14.50
N GLY A 98 -0.97 3.60 -15.08
CA GLY A 98 -0.95 2.15 -14.80
C GLY A 98 0.27 1.41 -15.36
N SER A 99 0.83 1.87 -16.48
CA SER A 99 2.03 1.27 -17.07
C SER A 99 3.28 1.57 -16.24
N LEU A 100 3.35 2.76 -15.63
CA LEU A 100 4.42 3.14 -14.70
C LEU A 100 4.42 2.24 -13.46
N TRP A 101 3.24 2.04 -12.83
CA TRP A 101 3.10 1.15 -11.66
C TRP A 101 3.58 -0.27 -11.93
N LEU A 102 3.30 -0.78 -13.12
CA LEU A 102 3.69 -2.13 -13.48
C LEU A 102 5.20 -2.23 -13.71
N VAL A 103 5.80 -1.28 -14.42
CA VAL A 103 7.25 -1.23 -14.62
C VAL A 103 7.96 -1.15 -13.26
N GLU A 104 7.41 -0.37 -12.33
CA GLU A 104 7.88 -0.26 -10.95
C GLU A 104 7.81 -1.59 -10.19
N ARG A 105 6.65 -2.26 -10.18
CA ARG A 105 6.46 -3.54 -9.49
C ARG A 105 7.27 -4.68 -10.13
N THR A 106 7.36 -4.71 -11.45
CA THR A 106 8.16 -5.70 -12.18
C THR A 106 9.65 -5.50 -11.90
N GLY A 107 10.09 -4.24 -11.85
CA GLY A 107 11.41 -3.88 -11.36
C GLY A 107 11.65 -4.39 -9.94
N ALA A 108 10.75 -4.06 -9.00
CA ALA A 108 10.80 -4.49 -7.58
C ALA A 108 11.06 -5.97 -7.47
N TRP A 109 10.30 -6.73 -8.25
CA TRP A 109 10.34 -8.16 -8.26
C TRP A 109 11.60 -8.75 -8.92
N ILE A 110 12.04 -8.24 -10.08
CA ILE A 110 13.30 -8.69 -10.71
C ILE A 110 14.49 -8.45 -9.78
N THR A 111 14.49 -7.29 -9.13
CA THR A 111 15.49 -6.94 -8.14
C THR A 111 15.47 -7.86 -6.95
N ALA A 112 14.30 -8.07 -6.36
CA ALA A 112 14.07 -8.99 -5.27
C ALA A 112 14.70 -10.36 -5.57
N LEU A 113 14.45 -10.90 -6.77
CA LEU A 113 15.01 -12.16 -7.23
C LEU A 113 16.53 -12.12 -7.39
N GLY A 114 17.06 -11.05 -7.99
CA GLY A 114 18.49 -10.83 -8.08
C GLY A 114 19.12 -10.90 -6.69
N VAL A 115 18.60 -10.14 -5.73
CA VAL A 115 19.23 -10.00 -4.41
C VAL A 115 19.06 -11.23 -3.56
N ALA A 116 17.95 -11.96 -3.70
CA ALA A 116 17.83 -13.28 -3.10
C ALA A 116 18.90 -14.24 -3.64
N ALA A 117 19.16 -14.23 -4.95
CA ALA A 117 20.19 -15.07 -5.58
C ALA A 117 21.62 -14.72 -5.14
N TRP A 118 21.83 -13.46 -4.77
CA TRP A 118 23.06 -12.91 -4.23
C TRP A 118 23.32 -13.27 -2.79
N LEU A 119 22.35 -13.00 -1.92
CA LEU A 119 22.43 -13.24 -0.48
C LEU A 119 22.69 -14.72 -0.20
N ALA A 120 22.17 -15.60 -1.06
CA ALA A 120 22.48 -17.03 -1.04
C ALA A 120 23.98 -17.38 -1.16
N ARG A 121 24.87 -16.40 -1.40
CA ARG A 121 26.32 -16.55 -1.59
C ARG A 121 27.16 -15.57 -0.77
N ALA A 122 26.54 -14.68 0.02
CA ALA A 122 27.21 -13.58 0.72
C ALA A 122 27.60 -13.95 2.17
N ASP A 123 28.51 -13.16 2.76
CA ASP A 123 28.79 -13.14 4.20
C ASP A 123 27.55 -12.56 4.94
N LEU A 124 26.70 -13.47 5.42
CA LEU A 124 25.34 -13.17 5.87
C LEU A 124 25.27 -12.17 7.04
N PRO A 125 26.12 -12.26 8.09
CA PRO A 125 26.17 -11.25 9.16
C PRO A 125 26.44 -9.83 8.63
N ARG A 126 27.42 -9.67 7.73
CA ARG A 126 27.75 -8.34 7.17
C ARG A 126 26.66 -7.80 6.26
N ALA A 127 25.99 -8.68 5.51
CA ALA A 127 24.85 -8.30 4.69
C ALA A 127 23.68 -7.81 5.56
N ALA A 128 23.39 -8.49 6.67
CA ALA A 128 22.35 -8.11 7.62
C ALA A 128 22.62 -6.75 8.28
N TRP A 129 23.87 -6.49 8.71
CA TRP A 129 24.28 -5.15 9.14
C TRP A 129 24.13 -4.12 8.01
N GLY A 130 24.55 -4.44 6.77
CA GLY A 130 24.37 -3.57 5.62
C GLY A 130 22.91 -3.13 5.38
N LEU A 131 21.96 -4.06 5.53
CA LEU A 131 20.52 -3.79 5.42
C LEU A 131 20.01 -2.88 6.53
N ALA A 132 20.41 -3.12 7.78
CA ALA A 132 20.03 -2.25 8.91
C ALA A 132 20.57 -0.82 8.75
N GLY A 133 21.78 -0.67 8.16
CA GLY A 133 22.37 0.64 7.88
C GLY A 133 21.67 1.37 6.74
N ALA A 134 21.28 0.66 5.68
CA ALA A 134 20.48 1.22 4.60
C ALA A 134 19.11 1.68 5.12
N ALA A 135 18.45 0.88 5.95
CA ALA A 135 17.19 1.22 6.61
C ALA A 135 17.30 2.48 7.48
N ALA A 136 18.36 2.56 8.30
CA ALA A 136 18.64 3.76 9.09
C ALA A 136 18.81 5.00 8.18
N GLY A 137 19.56 4.88 7.09
CA GLY A 137 19.72 5.97 6.11
C GLY A 137 18.39 6.41 5.49
N ILE A 138 17.53 5.47 5.11
CA ILE A 138 16.18 5.75 4.57
C ILE A 138 15.34 6.52 5.59
N LEU A 139 15.30 6.06 6.85
CA LEU A 139 14.51 6.69 7.91
C LEU A 139 15.04 8.10 8.24
N ILE A 140 16.36 8.27 8.31
CA ILE A 140 16.99 9.57 8.53
C ILE A 140 16.60 10.54 7.41
N LEU A 141 16.77 10.13 6.15
CA LEU A 141 16.41 10.98 5.00
C LEU A 141 14.90 11.27 4.95
N ALA A 142 14.05 10.29 5.24
CA ALA A 142 12.61 10.49 5.32
C ALA A 142 12.24 11.48 6.44
N SER A 143 12.92 11.44 7.59
CA SER A 143 12.68 12.38 8.68
C SER A 143 13.03 13.82 8.31
N PHE A 144 14.05 14.05 7.48
CA PHE A 144 14.41 15.39 6.99
C PHE A 144 13.56 15.87 5.80
N GLY A 145 13.02 14.94 5.00
CA GLY A 145 12.28 15.25 3.77
C GLY A 145 10.90 15.86 3.98
N GLN A 146 10.28 15.72 5.16
CA GLN A 146 9.09 16.49 5.53
C GLN A 146 9.55 17.74 6.26
N HIS A 147 9.85 18.80 5.52
CA HIS A 147 10.03 20.08 6.19
C HIS A 147 8.70 20.53 6.78
N PRO A 148 8.69 21.03 8.03
CA PRO A 148 7.46 21.51 8.65
C PRO A 148 6.82 22.56 7.76
N HIS A 149 5.49 22.51 7.62
CA HIS A 149 4.74 23.63 7.06
C HIS A 149 5.21 24.91 7.79
N PRO A 150 5.41 26.04 7.09
CA PRO A 150 5.98 27.26 7.69
C PRO A 150 5.22 27.78 8.92
N GLU A 151 4.00 27.30 9.14
CA GLU A 151 3.15 27.59 10.30
C GLU A 151 3.53 26.82 11.57
N GLN A 152 4.40 25.80 11.49
CA GLN A 152 4.88 25.07 12.67
C GLN A 152 6.11 25.76 13.29
N PRO A 153 6.27 25.75 14.63
CA PRO A 153 7.36 26.46 15.32
C PRO A 153 8.76 26.09 14.82
N VAL A 154 8.98 24.81 14.50
CA VAL A 154 10.25 24.31 13.95
C VAL A 154 10.49 24.81 12.52
N GLY A 155 9.43 24.91 11.72
CA GLY A 155 9.47 25.49 10.38
C GLY A 155 9.81 26.99 10.41
N ALA A 156 9.27 27.72 11.38
CA ALA A 156 9.58 29.13 11.60
C ALA A 156 11.06 29.35 11.97
N VAL A 157 11.63 28.53 12.86
CA VAL A 157 13.04 28.62 13.26
C VAL A 157 13.98 28.29 12.08
N LEU A 158 13.68 27.24 11.31
CA LEU A 158 14.48 26.88 10.12
C LEU A 158 14.33 27.91 8.98
N SER A 159 13.16 28.53 8.85
CA SER A 159 12.91 29.62 7.90
C SER A 159 13.61 30.92 8.29
N LEU A 160 13.71 31.21 9.59
CA LEU A 160 14.43 32.38 10.12
C LEU A 160 15.95 32.27 9.92
N ALA A 161 16.51 31.06 10.01
CA ALA A 161 17.95 30.85 9.86
C ALA A 161 18.45 30.90 8.40
N SER A 162 17.56 30.74 7.41
CA SER A 162 17.95 30.59 5.99
C SER A 162 17.65 31.80 5.09
N GLY A 163 16.94 32.84 5.57
CA GLY A 163 16.66 34.09 4.83
C GLY A 163 15.73 33.95 3.60
N GLN A 164 15.65 32.74 3.06
CA GLN A 164 14.62 32.15 2.25
C GLN A 164 14.51 30.72 2.77
N SER A 165 13.31 30.20 3.03
CA SER A 165 13.21 28.81 3.49
C SER A 165 14.01 27.92 2.53
N LEU A 166 14.91 27.10 3.04
CA LEU A 166 15.57 26.06 2.23
C LEU A 166 14.53 25.21 1.45
N GLY A 167 13.28 25.20 1.91
CA GLY A 167 12.11 24.67 1.19
C GLY A 167 11.70 25.45 -0.08
N ALA A 168 11.90 26.77 -0.15
CA ALA A 168 11.62 27.59 -1.34
C ALA A 168 12.69 27.43 -2.43
N LEU A 169 13.97 27.28 -2.05
CA LEU A 169 15.09 27.02 -2.98
C LEU A 169 15.10 25.58 -3.50
N SER A 170 14.52 24.64 -2.77
CA SER A 170 14.52 23.23 -3.15
C SER A 170 13.20 22.75 -3.74
N ARG A 171 12.03 23.27 -3.32
CA ARG A 171 10.71 22.62 -3.50
C ARG A 171 10.73 21.09 -3.22
N ILE A 172 11.76 20.61 -2.51
CA ILE A 172 11.93 19.24 -1.99
C ILE A 172 11.07 19.15 -0.72
N GLY A 173 9.76 19.32 -0.89
CA GLY A 173 8.84 19.49 0.23
C GLY A 173 7.36 19.44 -0.13
N GLU A 174 7.00 19.51 -1.41
CA GLU A 174 5.61 19.25 -1.81
C GLU A 174 5.28 17.75 -1.87
N GLU A 175 6.29 16.87 -2.06
CA GLU A 175 6.22 15.42 -1.86
C GLU A 175 7.67 14.88 -1.78
N MET A 176 7.96 13.97 -0.84
CA MET A 176 9.34 13.51 -0.56
C MET A 176 10.03 12.88 -1.79
N PRO A 177 11.38 12.88 -1.85
CA PRO A 177 12.12 12.09 -2.83
C PRO A 177 11.82 10.58 -2.75
N PHE A 178 11.29 10.08 -1.63
CA PHE A 178 10.93 8.67 -1.39
C PHE A 178 9.44 8.44 -1.10
N GLY A 179 8.54 9.38 -1.45
CA GLY A 179 7.10 9.21 -1.27
C GLY A 179 6.59 9.37 0.17
N ASN A 180 5.45 8.78 0.51
CA ASN A 180 4.84 8.95 1.85
C ASN A 180 5.76 8.34 2.94
N ALA A 181 5.97 9.08 4.04
CA ALA A 181 6.75 8.62 5.20
C ALA A 181 6.29 7.25 5.72
N ASN A 182 4.97 7.00 5.71
CA ASN A 182 4.37 5.74 6.14
C ASN A 182 4.90 4.54 5.33
N PHE A 183 5.19 4.73 4.03
CA PHE A 183 5.70 3.67 3.16
C PHE A 183 7.16 3.35 3.48
N ASN A 184 7.96 4.41 3.65
CA ASN A 184 9.37 4.28 4.01
C ASN A 184 9.55 3.58 5.36
N VAL A 185 8.75 3.96 6.36
CA VAL A 185 8.74 3.28 7.65
C VAL A 185 8.33 1.81 7.50
N GLY A 186 7.27 1.53 6.74
CA GLY A 186 6.76 0.16 6.55
C GLY A 186 7.80 -0.83 6.00
N GLY A 187 8.71 -0.36 5.14
CA GLY A 187 9.79 -1.20 4.62
C GLY A 187 11.09 -1.12 5.43
N ALA A 188 11.49 0.06 5.90
CA ALA A 188 12.79 0.27 6.54
C ALA A 188 12.80 -0.14 8.02
N LEU A 189 11.72 0.09 8.77
CA LEU A 189 11.68 -0.23 10.19
C LEU A 189 11.90 -1.73 10.46
N PRO A 190 11.29 -2.69 9.72
CA PRO A 190 11.63 -4.11 9.80
C PRO A 190 13.13 -4.42 9.69
N LEU A 191 13.81 -3.79 8.73
CA LEU A 191 15.24 -3.99 8.51
C LEU A 191 16.10 -3.34 9.61
N LEU A 192 15.66 -2.21 10.18
CA LEU A 192 16.29 -1.60 11.34
C LEU A 192 16.23 -2.53 12.57
N GLY A 193 15.12 -3.29 12.71
CA GLY A 193 14.95 -4.33 13.72
C GLY A 193 16.01 -5.45 13.66
N ILE A 194 16.52 -5.79 12.47
CA ILE A 194 17.64 -6.74 12.32
C ILE A 194 18.88 -6.20 13.05
N GLY A 195 19.19 -4.91 12.87
CA GLY A 195 20.33 -4.27 13.53
C GLY A 195 20.22 -4.31 15.06
N LEU A 196 19.01 -4.12 15.59
CA LEU A 196 18.74 -4.24 17.03
C LEU A 196 19.01 -5.65 17.55
N GLY A 197 18.55 -6.68 16.83
CA GLY A 197 18.78 -8.09 17.21
C GLY A 197 20.25 -8.49 17.18
N LEU A 198 20.99 -8.07 16.15
CA LEU A 198 22.43 -8.33 16.05
C LEU A 198 23.20 -7.62 17.16
N TRP A 199 22.89 -6.36 17.43
CA TRP A 199 23.55 -5.55 18.47
C TRP A 199 23.49 -6.19 19.87
N LEU A 200 22.36 -6.80 20.22
CA LEU A 200 22.16 -7.40 21.54
C LEU A 200 22.92 -8.73 21.74
N ARG A 201 23.14 -9.51 20.68
CA ARG A 201 23.72 -10.86 20.76
C ARG A 201 25.16 -10.97 20.31
N GLU A 202 25.59 -10.17 19.35
CA GLU A 202 26.88 -10.34 18.68
C GLU A 202 27.95 -9.42 19.28
N ARG A 203 28.48 -9.79 20.46
CA ARG A 203 29.58 -9.03 21.11
C ARG A 203 30.94 -9.17 20.42
N GLN A 204 31.14 -10.21 19.61
CA GLN A 204 32.44 -10.52 18.98
C GLN A 204 32.66 -9.84 17.62
N HIS A 205 31.59 -9.47 16.91
CA HIS A 205 31.67 -8.73 15.65
C HIS A 205 31.04 -7.35 15.83
N GLN A 206 31.55 -6.58 16.79
CA GLN A 206 31.07 -5.21 17.00
C GLN A 206 31.29 -4.40 15.72
N PRO A 207 30.22 -3.85 15.13
CA PRO A 207 30.38 -3.00 13.97
C PRO A 207 31.13 -1.72 14.39
N SER A 208 31.65 -0.97 13.41
CA SER A 208 32.39 0.26 13.72
C SER A 208 31.52 1.25 14.53
N ARG A 209 32.16 2.15 15.30
CA ARG A 209 31.44 3.20 16.06
C ARG A 209 30.50 4.02 15.17
N PHE A 210 30.92 4.26 13.92
CA PHE A 210 30.09 4.91 12.90
C PHE A 210 28.76 4.18 12.67
N PHE A 211 28.80 2.85 12.59
CA PHE A 211 27.61 2.06 12.32
C PHE A 211 26.63 2.07 13.51
N HIS A 212 27.15 2.06 14.74
CA HIS A 212 26.34 2.24 15.94
C HIS A 212 25.64 3.61 15.96
N ALA A 213 26.39 4.67 15.65
CA ALA A 213 25.81 6.01 15.54
C ALA A 213 24.72 6.06 14.47
N LEU A 214 24.95 5.43 13.31
CA LEU A 214 23.96 5.34 12.23
C LEU A 214 22.66 4.66 12.68
N LEU A 215 22.73 3.54 13.41
CA LEU A 215 21.53 2.85 13.91
C LEU A 215 20.77 3.66 14.97
N ILE A 216 21.49 4.30 15.88
CA ILE A 216 20.87 5.19 16.89
C ILE A 216 20.13 6.32 16.19
N LEU A 217 20.78 6.97 15.21
CA LEU A 217 20.15 8.02 14.41
C LEU A 217 18.94 7.49 13.62
N GLY A 218 19.01 6.26 13.09
CA GLY A 218 17.88 5.61 12.43
C GLY A 218 16.67 5.42 13.35
N TRP A 219 16.88 4.98 14.59
CA TRP A 219 15.81 4.83 15.59
C TRP A 219 15.25 6.19 16.04
N LEU A 220 16.11 7.18 16.25
CA LEU A 220 15.66 8.54 16.56
C LEU A 220 14.82 9.13 15.42
N ALA A 221 15.22 8.89 14.17
CA ALA A 221 14.45 9.30 13.00
C ALA A 221 13.10 8.59 12.94
N ALA A 222 13.04 7.27 13.22
CA ALA A 222 11.79 6.54 13.33
C ALA A 222 10.88 7.12 14.42
N VAL A 223 11.42 7.44 15.60
CA VAL A 223 10.66 8.09 16.69
C VAL A 223 10.11 9.44 16.23
N ALA A 224 10.92 10.27 15.59
CA ALA A 224 10.50 11.59 15.11
C ALA A 224 9.40 11.51 14.03
N LEU A 225 9.45 10.50 13.15
CA LEU A 225 8.38 10.19 12.20
C LEU A 225 7.13 9.66 12.93
N GLY A 226 7.31 8.81 13.94
CA GLY A 226 6.22 8.21 14.71
C GLY A 226 5.44 9.20 15.59
N THR A 227 6.10 10.25 16.08
CA THR A 227 5.46 11.37 16.80
C THR A 227 4.86 12.41 15.86
N GLY A 228 5.30 12.46 14.60
CA GLY A 228 4.97 13.54 13.67
C GLY A 228 5.68 14.86 13.96
N THR A 229 6.69 14.90 14.84
CA THR A 229 7.28 16.16 15.33
C THR A 229 8.05 16.94 14.27
N ILE A 230 8.61 16.24 13.28
CA ILE A 230 9.30 16.89 12.15
C ILE A 230 8.36 17.01 10.96
N SER A 231 7.47 16.01 10.84
CA SER A 231 6.81 15.65 9.60
C SER A 231 5.39 16.24 9.51
N GLY A 232 4.79 16.62 10.64
CA GLY A 232 3.43 17.13 10.74
C GLY A 232 2.35 16.07 10.60
N ASP A 233 2.66 14.95 9.93
CA ASP A 233 1.85 13.73 9.90
C ASP A 233 2.58 12.60 10.62
N ALA A 234 1.96 12.05 11.67
CA ALA A 234 2.57 11.05 12.52
C ALA A 234 2.43 9.65 11.91
N THR A 235 3.56 9.00 11.60
CA THR A 235 3.60 7.59 11.18
C THR A 235 3.41 6.67 12.40
N ARG A 236 2.18 6.60 12.91
CA ARG A 236 1.86 5.89 14.17
C ARG A 236 2.21 4.41 14.15
N ALA A 237 2.35 3.79 12.98
CA ALA A 237 2.77 2.40 12.81
C ALA A 237 4.18 2.11 13.36
N VAL A 238 5.02 3.14 13.58
CA VAL A 238 6.33 2.98 14.24
C VAL A 238 6.18 2.33 15.62
N TRP A 239 5.23 2.80 16.43
CA TRP A 239 5.07 2.40 17.83
C TRP A 239 4.71 0.93 18.01
N PRO A 240 3.61 0.41 17.43
CA PRO A 240 3.25 -0.99 17.57
C PRO A 240 4.30 -1.91 16.95
N THR A 241 4.94 -1.52 15.85
CA THR A 241 6.01 -2.28 15.20
C THR A 241 7.26 -2.39 16.08
N ALA A 242 7.73 -1.27 16.62
CA ALA A 242 8.87 -1.24 17.54
C ALA A 242 8.57 -2.03 18.82
N ALA A 243 7.36 -1.87 19.38
CA ALA A 243 6.92 -2.62 20.55
C ALA A 243 6.92 -4.13 20.27
N ALA A 244 6.37 -4.57 19.14
CA ALA A 244 6.34 -5.98 18.76
C ALA A 244 7.76 -6.56 18.59
N MET A 245 8.69 -5.80 18.02
CA MET A 245 10.11 -6.20 17.92
C MET A 245 10.77 -6.36 19.29
N VAL A 246 10.55 -5.42 20.21
CA VAL A 246 11.08 -5.48 21.58
C VAL A 246 10.48 -6.65 22.35
N VAL A 247 9.17 -6.88 22.23
CA VAL A 247 8.50 -8.04 22.83
C VAL A 247 9.06 -9.34 22.27
N MET A 248 9.27 -9.42 20.95
CA MET A 248 9.89 -10.60 20.33
C MET A 248 11.30 -10.85 20.87
N LEU A 249 12.12 -9.81 21.04
CA LEU A 249 13.43 -9.93 21.67
C LEU A 249 13.35 -10.43 23.11
N ALA A 250 12.38 -9.96 23.89
CA ALA A 250 12.14 -10.44 25.25
C ALA A 250 11.72 -11.92 25.25
N VAL A 251 10.82 -12.33 24.36
CA VAL A 251 10.40 -13.74 24.19
C VAL A 251 11.60 -14.62 23.80
N LEU A 252 12.45 -14.17 22.87
CA LEU A 252 13.64 -14.91 22.43
C LEU A 252 14.79 -14.89 23.46
N SER A 253 14.70 -14.04 24.49
CA SER A 253 15.64 -13.98 25.61
C SER A 253 15.17 -14.82 26.81
N ALA A 254 13.91 -15.25 26.84
CA ALA A 254 13.38 -16.15 27.85
C ALA A 254 13.98 -17.56 27.74
N PRO A 255 13.76 -18.45 28.74
CA PRO A 255 14.08 -19.87 28.59
C PRO A 255 13.33 -20.49 27.40
N ARG A 256 14.02 -21.36 26.63
CA ARG A 256 13.49 -21.96 25.38
C ARG A 256 12.11 -22.60 25.50
N TRP A 257 11.78 -23.17 26.65
CA TRP A 257 10.49 -23.82 26.91
C TRP A 257 9.33 -22.81 26.97
N MET A 258 9.61 -21.52 27.23
CA MET A 258 8.62 -20.43 27.25
C MET A 258 8.34 -19.83 25.87
N HIS A 259 9.21 -20.04 24.88
CA HIS A 259 9.10 -19.32 23.60
C HIS A 259 7.79 -19.65 22.87
N ALA A 260 7.45 -20.94 22.74
CA ALA A 260 6.25 -21.37 22.03
C ALA A 260 4.95 -20.98 22.77
N PRO A 261 4.83 -21.17 24.11
CA PRO A 261 3.68 -20.65 24.86
C PRO A 261 3.49 -19.14 24.72
N LEU A 262 4.56 -18.34 24.89
CA LEU A 262 4.47 -16.88 24.81
C LEU A 262 4.12 -16.41 23.38
N ALA A 263 4.73 -17.01 22.36
CA ALA A 263 4.40 -16.72 20.97
C ALA A 263 2.95 -17.11 20.64
N GLY A 264 2.50 -18.28 21.12
CA GLY A 264 1.13 -18.74 20.95
C GLY A 264 0.11 -17.81 21.60
N ILE A 265 0.34 -17.41 22.85
CA ILE A 265 -0.51 -16.43 23.56
C ILE A 265 -0.56 -15.11 22.79
N GLY A 266 0.59 -14.61 22.32
CA GLY A 266 0.67 -13.36 21.54
C GLY A 266 -0.12 -13.43 20.24
N VAL A 267 0.03 -14.52 19.47
CA VAL A 267 -0.71 -14.74 18.22
C VAL A 267 -2.22 -14.88 18.49
N CYS A 268 -2.62 -15.63 19.51
CA CYS A 268 -4.03 -15.77 19.89
C CYS A 268 -4.63 -14.42 20.31
N ALA A 269 -3.92 -13.63 21.11
CA ALA A 269 -4.38 -12.30 21.54
C ALA A 269 -4.51 -11.34 20.36
N LEU A 270 -3.56 -11.38 19.41
CA LEU A 270 -3.59 -10.58 18.20
C LEU A 270 -4.78 -10.93 17.30
N ILE A 271 -5.01 -12.23 17.05
CA ILE A 271 -6.15 -12.71 16.26
C ILE A 271 -7.46 -12.35 16.96
N ALA A 272 -7.57 -12.60 18.27
CA ALA A 272 -8.77 -12.29 19.04
C ALA A 272 -9.07 -10.78 19.03
N GLY A 273 -8.05 -9.92 19.18
CA GLY A 273 -8.22 -8.47 19.12
C GLY A 273 -8.67 -7.98 17.74
N GLN A 274 -8.06 -8.50 16.67
CA GLN A 274 -8.45 -8.18 15.29
C GLN A 274 -9.87 -8.63 14.98
N LEU A 275 -10.24 -9.86 15.37
CA LEU A 275 -11.60 -10.38 15.22
C LEU A 275 -12.61 -9.58 16.05
N ALA A 276 -12.27 -9.21 17.28
CA ALA A 276 -13.18 -8.42 18.12
C ALA A 276 -13.52 -7.06 17.48
N ILE A 277 -12.55 -6.40 16.85
CA ILE A 277 -12.77 -5.13 16.14
C ILE A 277 -13.48 -5.36 14.80
N GLY A 278 -12.95 -6.27 13.98
CA GLY A 278 -13.42 -6.55 12.61
C GLY A 278 -14.81 -7.21 12.55
N CYS A 279 -15.19 -8.00 13.55
CA CYS A 279 -16.54 -8.58 13.69
C CYS A 279 -17.48 -7.70 14.52
N GLY A 280 -17.02 -6.54 14.99
CA GLY A 280 -17.83 -5.60 15.77
C GLY A 280 -18.19 -6.04 17.20
N TRP A 281 -17.50 -7.02 17.77
CA TRP A 281 -17.67 -7.43 19.17
C TRP A 281 -17.14 -6.40 20.18
N TYR A 282 -16.26 -5.50 19.74
CA TYR A 282 -15.74 -4.40 20.52
C TYR A 282 -15.87 -3.08 19.77
N ALA A 283 -16.41 -2.07 20.45
CA ALA A 283 -16.51 -0.70 19.93
C ALA A 283 -15.39 0.14 20.56
N ILE A 284 -14.61 0.83 19.71
CA ILE A 284 -13.67 1.84 20.19
C ILE A 284 -14.48 3.08 20.55
N GLU A 285 -14.34 3.56 21.79
CA GLU A 285 -14.92 4.82 22.21
C GLU A 285 -14.18 5.98 21.52
N HIS A 286 -14.92 6.82 20.78
CA HIS A 286 -14.42 8.01 20.11
C HIS A 286 -13.26 7.79 19.11
N PRO A 287 -13.43 6.93 18.08
CA PRO A 287 -12.39 6.73 17.07
C PRO A 287 -12.20 8.01 16.24
N SER A 288 -10.96 8.29 15.83
CA SER A 288 -10.72 9.32 14.81
C SER A 288 -11.43 8.93 13.50
N PRO A 289 -11.81 9.88 12.64
CA PRO A 289 -12.49 9.57 11.38
C PRO A 289 -11.76 8.54 10.50
N SER A 290 -10.43 8.65 10.40
CA SER A 290 -9.58 7.69 9.69
C SER A 290 -9.59 6.30 10.34
N THR A 291 -9.65 6.22 11.68
CA THR A 291 -9.74 4.95 12.40
C THR A 291 -11.10 4.30 12.17
N LEU A 292 -12.19 5.08 12.27
CA LEU A 292 -13.54 4.60 12.01
C LEU A 292 -13.68 4.09 10.56
N GLN A 293 -13.16 4.84 9.59
CA GLN A 293 -13.13 4.39 8.20
C GLN A 293 -12.45 3.02 8.05
N ARG A 294 -11.24 2.84 8.63
CA ARG A 294 -10.51 1.57 8.56
C ARG A 294 -11.30 0.42 9.19
N ILE A 295 -11.88 0.64 10.38
CA ILE A 295 -12.70 -0.38 11.08
C ILE A 295 -13.90 -0.80 10.22
N GLU A 296 -14.61 0.15 9.63
CA GLU A 296 -15.76 -0.15 8.77
C GLU A 296 -15.34 -0.82 7.45
N LEU A 297 -14.17 -0.49 6.90
CA LEU A 297 -13.60 -1.23 5.77
C LEU A 297 -13.20 -2.66 6.16
N TRP A 298 -12.68 -2.88 7.38
CA TRP A 298 -12.39 -4.22 7.89
C TRP A 298 -13.66 -5.05 8.06
N ARG A 299 -14.72 -4.44 8.62
CA ARG A 299 -16.05 -5.06 8.73
C ARG A 299 -16.61 -5.43 7.36
N ALA A 300 -16.58 -4.49 6.41
CA ALA A 300 -16.99 -4.77 5.03
C ALA A 300 -16.15 -5.90 4.40
N ALA A 301 -14.84 -5.97 4.67
CA ALA A 301 -14.01 -7.06 4.20
C ALA A 301 -14.40 -8.40 4.83
N VAL A 302 -14.68 -8.44 6.14
CA VAL A 302 -15.18 -9.65 6.83
C VAL A 302 -16.54 -10.07 6.28
N GLU A 303 -17.48 -9.15 6.08
CA GLU A 303 -18.77 -9.40 5.44
C GLU A 303 -18.60 -10.01 4.03
N ALA A 304 -17.69 -9.45 3.23
CA ALA A 304 -17.39 -9.98 1.90
C ALA A 304 -16.69 -11.34 1.91
N ILE A 305 -15.82 -11.59 2.90
CA ILE A 305 -15.13 -12.88 3.07
C ILE A 305 -16.13 -13.96 3.50
N ASP A 306 -17.10 -13.63 4.36
CA ASP A 306 -18.15 -14.56 4.79
C ASP A 306 -19.02 -15.04 3.61
N LEU A 307 -19.16 -14.18 2.58
CA LEU A 307 -19.82 -14.51 1.31
C LEU A 307 -18.91 -15.30 0.32
N GLY A 308 -17.60 -15.36 0.56
CA GLY A 308 -16.57 -15.84 -0.38
C GLY A 308 -16.02 -17.24 -0.04
N PRO A 309 -16.01 -18.20 -0.98
CA PRO A 309 -15.55 -19.57 -0.75
C PRO A 309 -14.01 -19.69 -0.66
N LEU A 310 -13.52 -20.93 -0.51
CA LEU A 310 -12.10 -21.34 -0.47
C LEU A 310 -11.19 -20.59 -1.48
N VAL A 311 -11.74 -20.20 -2.63
CA VAL A 311 -11.12 -19.34 -3.64
C VAL A 311 -11.78 -17.96 -3.54
N GLY A 312 -11.00 -16.94 -3.17
CA GLY A 312 -11.50 -15.57 -2.95
C GLY A 312 -12.05 -14.90 -4.21
N HIS A 313 -12.43 -13.62 -4.08
CA HIS A 313 -13.12 -12.85 -5.12
C HIS A 313 -12.23 -12.42 -6.30
N GLY A 314 -10.93 -12.69 -6.25
CA GLY A 314 -9.92 -12.26 -7.24
C GLY A 314 -9.12 -11.03 -6.80
N VAL A 315 -7.88 -10.91 -7.26
CA VAL A 315 -7.00 -9.78 -6.90
C VAL A 315 -7.58 -8.46 -7.42
N GLY A 316 -7.61 -7.44 -6.57
CA GLY A 316 -8.10 -6.10 -6.93
C GLY A 316 -9.62 -5.94 -6.99
N THR A 317 -10.40 -6.99 -6.64
CA THR A 317 -11.87 -6.90 -6.63
C THR A 317 -12.44 -6.22 -5.39
N THR A 318 -11.60 -5.86 -4.41
CA THR A 318 -11.95 -5.05 -3.23
C THR A 318 -12.78 -3.82 -3.59
N ILE A 319 -12.44 -3.15 -4.69
CA ILE A 319 -13.13 -1.95 -5.19
C ILE A 319 -14.55 -2.23 -5.70
N ALA A 320 -14.82 -3.46 -6.15
CA ALA A 320 -16.12 -3.89 -6.65
C ALA A 320 -16.98 -4.55 -5.55
N VAL A 321 -16.33 -5.29 -4.64
CA VAL A 321 -16.98 -6.16 -3.67
C VAL A 321 -17.31 -5.41 -2.38
N LEU A 322 -16.37 -4.61 -1.84
CA LEU A 322 -16.61 -3.91 -0.57
C LEU A 322 -17.77 -2.92 -0.64
N PRO A 323 -17.99 -2.14 -1.73
CA PRO A 323 -19.15 -1.25 -1.81
C PRO A 323 -20.51 -1.92 -1.67
N GLN A 324 -20.59 -3.22 -1.94
CA GLN A 324 -21.84 -3.98 -1.84
C GLN A 324 -22.15 -4.42 -0.41
N GLN A 325 -21.23 -4.20 0.53
CA GLN A 325 -21.34 -4.67 1.91
C GLN A 325 -21.98 -3.61 2.82
N PRO A 326 -22.83 -4.00 3.79
CA PRO A 326 -23.50 -3.07 4.70
C PRO A 326 -22.58 -2.06 5.39
N SER A 327 -21.43 -2.49 5.91
CA SER A 327 -20.50 -1.62 6.65
C SER A 327 -19.81 -0.56 5.78
N PHE A 328 -19.78 -0.73 4.45
CA PHE A 328 -19.07 0.19 3.56
C PHE A 328 -19.68 1.61 3.56
N ALA A 329 -20.99 1.72 3.73
CA ALA A 329 -21.66 3.03 3.75
C ALA A 329 -21.20 3.89 4.95
N ALA A 330 -20.92 3.27 6.10
CA ALA A 330 -20.35 3.93 7.26
C ALA A 330 -18.89 4.34 7.01
N ALA A 331 -18.08 3.47 6.38
CA ALA A 331 -16.72 3.82 5.96
C ALA A 331 -16.70 5.05 5.02
N TRP A 332 -17.60 5.07 4.03
CA TRP A 332 -17.72 6.15 3.05
C TRP A 332 -18.11 7.50 3.67
N LEU A 333 -18.99 7.49 4.67
CA LEU A 333 -19.38 8.69 5.41
C LEU A 333 -18.28 9.16 6.38
N ALA A 334 -17.54 8.21 6.96
CA ALA A 334 -16.43 8.48 7.87
C ALA A 334 -15.25 9.13 7.15
N VAL A 335 -14.76 8.58 6.05
CA VAL A 335 -13.84 9.26 5.12
C VAL A 335 -14.10 8.69 3.72
N PRO A 336 -14.39 9.52 2.72
CA PRO A 336 -14.61 9.02 1.37
C PRO A 336 -13.25 8.72 0.74
N SER A 337 -12.88 7.43 0.72
CA SER A 337 -11.66 6.95 0.07
C SER A 337 -11.93 5.65 -0.65
N TYR A 338 -10.98 5.25 -1.49
CA TYR A 338 -11.02 3.96 -2.17
C TYR A 338 -10.98 2.82 -1.15
N ALA A 339 -11.72 1.75 -1.47
CA ALA A 339 -11.81 0.53 -0.66
C ALA A 339 -10.43 -0.12 -0.34
N GLU A 340 -9.41 0.13 -1.17
CA GLU A 340 -8.02 -0.29 -0.96
C GLU A 340 -7.30 0.38 0.22
N HIS A 341 -7.88 1.45 0.78
CA HIS A 341 -7.41 2.09 2.02
C HIS A 341 -7.90 1.35 3.27
N ALA A 342 -8.36 0.10 3.14
CA ALA A 342 -8.64 -0.75 4.29
C ALA A 342 -7.37 -0.98 5.13
N HIS A 343 -6.17 -0.85 4.56
CA HIS A 343 -4.91 -0.90 5.31
C HIS A 343 -4.71 -2.18 6.15
N HIS A 344 -5.11 -3.35 5.61
CA HIS A 344 -4.96 -4.64 6.30
C HIS A 344 -4.73 -5.78 5.29
N GLU A 345 -3.45 -6.03 4.98
CA GLU A 345 -2.99 -6.93 3.91
C GLU A 345 -3.51 -8.37 4.10
N VAL A 346 -3.70 -8.82 5.34
CA VAL A 346 -4.23 -10.16 5.62
C VAL A 346 -5.71 -10.30 5.21
N LEU A 347 -6.51 -9.25 5.42
CA LEU A 347 -7.92 -9.26 5.02
C LEU A 347 -8.01 -9.13 3.50
N GLU A 348 -7.12 -8.35 2.89
CA GLU A 348 -7.03 -8.24 1.44
C GLU A 348 -6.60 -9.56 0.77
N ALA A 349 -5.65 -10.28 1.36
CA ALA A 349 -5.24 -11.61 0.90
C ALA A 349 -6.38 -12.63 1.00
N LEU A 350 -7.15 -12.61 2.10
CA LEU A 350 -8.35 -13.43 2.27
C LEU A 350 -9.44 -13.05 1.25
N LEU A 351 -9.71 -11.76 1.09
CA LEU A 351 -10.74 -11.28 0.17
C LEU A 351 -10.41 -11.61 -1.29
N GLY A 352 -9.17 -11.35 -1.71
CA GLY A 352 -8.76 -11.53 -3.10
C GLY A 352 -8.43 -12.98 -3.47
N GLY A 353 -7.80 -13.73 -2.58
CA GLY A 353 -7.29 -15.07 -2.87
C GLY A 353 -7.88 -16.20 -2.03
N GLY A 354 -8.73 -15.88 -1.06
CA GLY A 354 -9.42 -16.85 -0.21
C GLY A 354 -8.48 -17.66 0.68
N GLY A 355 -8.98 -18.80 1.13
CA GLY A 355 -8.19 -19.78 1.87
C GLY A 355 -6.98 -20.31 1.09
N VAL A 356 -7.06 -20.37 -0.25
CA VAL A 356 -5.93 -20.80 -1.10
C VAL A 356 -4.74 -19.86 -0.97
N LEU A 357 -4.94 -18.54 -1.15
CA LEU A 357 -3.83 -17.59 -1.04
C LEU A 357 -3.28 -17.54 0.39
N VAL A 358 -4.14 -17.61 1.41
CA VAL A 358 -3.69 -17.69 2.80
C VAL A 358 -2.88 -18.96 3.06
N ALA A 359 -3.28 -20.12 2.53
CA ALA A 359 -2.51 -21.35 2.66
C ALA A 359 -1.14 -21.24 1.96
N LEU A 360 -1.08 -20.62 0.78
CA LEU A 360 0.17 -20.39 0.05
C LEU A 360 1.09 -19.42 0.78
N LEU A 361 0.57 -18.29 1.25
CA LEU A 361 1.33 -17.31 2.04
C LEU A 361 1.77 -17.90 3.38
N GLY A 362 0.89 -18.62 4.06
CA GLY A 362 1.18 -19.35 5.29
C GLY A 362 2.27 -20.40 5.09
N GLY A 363 2.22 -21.15 3.99
CA GLY A 363 3.28 -22.09 3.61
C GLY A 363 4.60 -21.41 3.29
N ALA A 364 4.58 -20.29 2.58
CA ALA A 364 5.78 -19.49 2.29
C ALA A 364 6.40 -18.91 3.58
N LEU A 365 5.58 -18.35 4.47
CA LEU A 365 6.01 -17.87 5.78
C LEU A 365 6.54 -19.01 6.63
N PHE A 366 5.86 -20.15 6.70
CA PHE A 366 6.31 -21.32 7.47
C PHE A 366 7.68 -21.81 6.97
N THR A 367 7.84 -22.01 5.66
CA THR A 367 9.12 -22.46 5.07
C THR A 367 10.26 -21.46 5.24
N THR A 368 9.93 -20.17 5.40
CA THR A 368 10.90 -19.10 5.67
C THR A 368 11.27 -18.99 7.14
N LEU A 369 10.26 -18.98 8.02
CA LEU A 369 10.41 -18.67 9.45
C LEU A 369 10.76 -19.89 10.30
N TRP A 370 10.28 -21.09 9.93
CA TRP A 370 10.52 -22.30 10.71
C TRP A 370 12.03 -22.62 10.87
N PRO A 371 12.86 -22.59 9.81
CA PRO A 371 14.30 -22.84 9.96
C PRO A 371 15.00 -21.79 10.84
N LEU A 372 14.58 -20.52 10.73
CA LEU A 372 15.07 -19.45 11.60
C LEU A 372 14.65 -19.69 13.06
N TRP A 373 13.42 -20.13 13.27
CA TRP A 373 12.87 -20.44 14.59
C TRP A 373 13.60 -21.59 15.28
N VAL A 374 13.91 -22.66 14.55
CA VAL A 374 14.72 -23.77 15.10
C VAL A 374 16.09 -23.27 15.57
N ARG A 375 16.70 -22.36 14.80
CA ARG A 375 18.01 -21.74 15.07
C ARG A 375 17.95 -20.44 15.87
N ARG A 376 16.81 -20.12 16.49
CA ARG A 376 16.52 -18.82 17.15
C ARG A 376 17.49 -18.39 18.26
N SER A 377 18.35 -19.30 18.75
CA SER A 377 19.41 -18.97 19.70
C SER A 377 20.65 -18.33 19.08
N GLU A 378 20.82 -18.45 17.77
CA GLU A 378 21.90 -17.81 17.03
C GLU A 378 21.54 -16.35 16.75
N ALA A 379 22.55 -15.47 16.74
CA ALA A 379 22.34 -14.02 16.62
C ALA A 379 21.59 -13.62 15.34
N LEU A 380 21.99 -14.19 14.19
CA LEU A 380 21.43 -13.82 12.90
C LEU A 380 19.99 -14.34 12.69
N PRO A 381 19.65 -15.63 12.92
CA PRO A 381 18.26 -16.09 12.93
C PRO A 381 17.36 -15.30 13.88
N MET A 382 17.84 -14.98 15.09
CA MET A 382 17.10 -14.16 16.04
C MET A 382 16.80 -12.76 15.47
N ALA A 383 17.81 -12.10 14.91
CA ALA A 383 17.67 -10.78 14.29
C ALA A 383 16.69 -10.78 13.11
N LEU A 384 16.71 -11.83 12.29
CA LEU A 384 15.78 -11.98 11.17
C LEU A 384 14.34 -12.23 11.63
N LEU A 385 14.14 -13.03 12.69
CA LEU A 385 12.82 -13.21 13.30
C LEU A 385 12.25 -11.89 13.81
N VAL A 386 13.08 -11.04 14.42
CA VAL A 386 12.68 -9.69 14.86
C VAL A 386 12.28 -8.81 13.67
N GLY A 387 13.05 -8.85 12.58
CA GLY A 387 12.68 -8.16 11.34
C GLY A 387 11.34 -8.62 10.76
N TRP A 388 11.10 -9.94 10.74
CA TRP A 388 9.83 -10.51 10.29
C TRP A 388 8.65 -10.16 11.20
N THR A 389 8.85 -10.09 12.52
CA THR A 389 7.83 -9.54 13.43
C THR A 389 7.45 -8.11 13.04
N GLY A 390 8.43 -7.31 12.62
CA GLY A 390 8.21 -5.98 12.07
C GLY A 390 7.32 -5.98 10.84
N VAL A 391 7.65 -6.83 9.85
CA VAL A 391 6.85 -6.99 8.62
C VAL A 391 5.41 -7.40 8.95
N LEU A 392 5.24 -8.42 9.80
CA LEU A 392 3.91 -8.93 10.17
C LEU A 392 3.08 -7.87 10.89
N THR A 393 3.71 -7.08 11.77
CA THR A 393 3.02 -5.98 12.46
C THR A 393 2.58 -4.90 11.48
N HIS A 394 3.45 -4.50 10.55
CA HIS A 394 3.09 -3.55 9.50
C HIS A 394 1.98 -4.06 8.58
N ALA A 395 2.01 -5.35 8.19
CA ALA A 395 0.99 -5.96 7.34
C ALA A 395 -0.44 -5.89 7.93
N LEU A 396 -0.54 -5.81 9.26
CA LEU A 396 -1.81 -5.74 10.00
C LEU A 396 -2.30 -4.31 10.24
N ILE A 397 -1.44 -3.31 10.06
CA ILE A 397 -1.71 -1.92 10.40
C ILE A 397 -1.82 -1.06 9.13
N GLU A 398 -1.14 -1.45 8.05
CA GLU A 398 -0.97 -0.64 6.86
C GLU A 398 -0.89 -1.47 5.54
N SER A 399 -1.55 -1.04 4.45
CA SER A 399 -1.61 -1.74 3.13
C SER A 399 -0.50 -1.36 2.14
N HIS A 400 0.69 -1.07 2.65
CA HIS A 400 1.77 -0.53 1.80
C HIS A 400 2.88 -1.53 1.52
N LEU A 401 2.74 -2.80 1.96
CA LEU A 401 3.66 -3.85 1.57
C LEU A 401 3.57 -4.15 0.07
N SER A 402 2.48 -3.76 -0.60
CA SER A 402 2.30 -3.81 -2.05
C SER A 402 2.98 -2.67 -2.83
N GLN A 403 3.57 -1.68 -2.14
CA GLN A 403 4.33 -0.60 -2.79
C GLN A 403 5.74 -1.10 -3.18
N PRO A 404 6.31 -0.65 -4.31
CA PRO A 404 7.59 -1.16 -4.80
C PRO A 404 8.75 -1.08 -3.78
N GLY A 405 8.86 0.00 -3.00
CA GLY A 405 9.90 0.15 -1.97
C GLY A 405 9.80 -0.90 -0.86
N PRO A 406 8.69 -0.96 -0.12
CA PRO A 406 8.41 -2.03 0.85
C PRO A 406 8.54 -3.44 0.28
N LEU A 407 8.08 -3.69 -0.97
CA LEU A 407 8.24 -4.99 -1.64
C LEU A 407 9.71 -5.38 -1.80
N VAL A 408 10.57 -4.44 -2.21
CA VAL A 408 12.01 -4.68 -2.31
C VAL A 408 12.58 -5.01 -0.94
N LEU A 409 12.26 -4.23 0.09
CA LEU A 409 12.80 -4.43 1.43
C LEU A 409 12.33 -5.75 2.06
N LEU A 410 11.08 -6.14 1.80
CA LEU A 410 10.53 -7.45 2.16
C LEU A 410 11.27 -8.59 1.44
N ALA A 411 11.54 -8.42 0.14
CA ALA A 411 12.29 -9.42 -0.61
C ALA A 411 13.75 -9.54 -0.17
N LEU A 412 14.38 -8.43 0.25
CA LEU A 412 15.71 -8.45 0.85
C LEU A 412 15.70 -9.26 2.15
N LEU A 413 14.74 -8.97 3.03
CA LEU A 413 14.56 -9.73 4.27
C LEU A 413 14.33 -11.23 3.99
N ALA A 414 13.45 -11.55 3.04
CA ALA A 414 13.17 -12.93 2.64
C ALA A 414 14.40 -13.61 2.03
N GLY A 415 15.18 -12.90 1.21
CA GLY A 415 16.42 -13.38 0.62
C GLY A 415 17.47 -13.74 1.68
N VAL A 416 17.69 -12.88 2.69
CA VAL A 416 18.63 -13.19 3.79
C VAL A 416 18.10 -14.35 4.61
N SER A 417 16.79 -14.34 4.88
CA SER A 417 16.11 -15.39 5.65
C SER A 417 16.26 -16.75 4.99
N TRP A 418 16.05 -16.84 3.69
CA TRP A 418 16.25 -18.08 2.94
C TRP A 418 17.72 -18.48 2.87
N ALA A 419 18.64 -17.54 2.68
CA ALA A 419 20.06 -17.84 2.67
C ALA A 419 20.53 -18.49 4.00
N VAL A 420 20.08 -17.93 5.13
CA VAL A 420 20.33 -18.48 6.47
C VAL A 420 19.57 -19.80 6.67
N ALA A 421 18.33 -19.89 6.19
CA ALA A 421 17.49 -21.07 6.35
C ALA A 421 18.06 -22.32 5.65
N ARG A 422 18.83 -22.16 4.55
CA ARG A 422 19.42 -23.28 3.78
C ARG A 422 20.29 -24.21 4.62
N GLU A 423 20.97 -23.69 5.64
CA GLU A 423 21.80 -24.47 6.56
C GLU A 423 20.97 -25.25 7.60
N GLY A 424 19.68 -24.90 7.77
CA GLY A 424 18.76 -25.51 8.75
C GLY A 424 17.63 -26.33 8.14
N TRP A 425 17.64 -26.58 6.83
CA TRP A 425 16.58 -27.35 6.15
C TRP A 425 16.72 -28.86 6.40
N PRO A 426 15.60 -29.59 6.60
CA PRO A 426 15.63 -31.04 6.74
C PRO A 426 16.13 -31.72 5.45
N ALA A 427 16.82 -32.86 5.60
CA ALA A 427 17.50 -33.60 4.54
C ALA A 427 16.70 -33.83 3.22
N PRO A 428 15.37 -34.04 3.23
CA PRO A 428 14.61 -34.26 1.99
C PRO A 428 14.65 -33.05 1.04
N ILE A 429 14.68 -31.82 1.57
CA ILE A 429 14.66 -30.59 0.76
C ILE A 429 16.07 -30.26 0.22
N THR A 430 17.12 -30.71 0.91
CA THR A 430 18.52 -30.52 0.49
C THR A 430 18.96 -31.50 -0.60
N THR A 431 18.14 -32.51 -0.92
CA THR A 431 18.38 -33.39 -2.07
C THR A 431 18.39 -32.64 -3.40
N VAL A 432 19.03 -33.20 -4.43
CA VAL A 432 19.02 -32.63 -5.79
C VAL A 432 17.58 -32.50 -6.31
N ALA A 433 16.71 -33.48 -6.01
CA ALA A 433 15.31 -33.47 -6.38
C ALA A 433 14.52 -32.37 -5.65
N GLY A 434 14.69 -32.24 -4.32
CA GLY A 434 14.06 -31.18 -3.53
C GLY A 434 14.47 -29.78 -3.99
N ARG A 435 15.76 -29.55 -4.23
CA ARG A 435 16.27 -28.28 -4.78
C ARG A 435 15.74 -27.99 -6.19
N ARG A 436 15.57 -29.01 -7.03
CA ARG A 436 15.01 -28.87 -8.37
C ARG A 436 13.52 -28.54 -8.32
N ALA A 437 12.76 -29.20 -7.43
CA ALA A 437 11.35 -28.93 -7.21
C ALA A 437 11.11 -27.50 -6.69
N VAL A 438 11.88 -27.03 -5.72
CA VAL A 438 11.81 -25.64 -5.23
C VAL A 438 12.11 -24.65 -6.36
N ARG A 439 13.16 -24.88 -7.15
CA ARG A 439 13.48 -24.01 -8.30
C ARG A 439 12.34 -23.97 -9.33
N ILE A 440 11.79 -25.13 -9.70
CA ILE A 440 10.66 -25.20 -10.63
C ILE A 440 9.45 -24.47 -10.06
N GLY A 441 9.14 -24.66 -8.77
CA GLY A 441 8.08 -23.93 -8.08
C GLY A 441 8.28 -22.41 -8.12
N CYS A 442 9.49 -21.92 -7.85
CA CYS A 442 9.82 -20.49 -7.95
C CYS A 442 9.68 -19.97 -9.39
N VAL A 443 10.11 -20.73 -10.39
CA VAL A 443 9.97 -20.36 -11.81
C VAL A 443 8.51 -20.35 -12.24
N LEU A 444 7.70 -21.32 -11.81
CA LEU A 444 6.27 -21.34 -12.10
C LEU A 444 5.55 -20.18 -11.42
N ALA A 445 5.83 -19.91 -10.15
CA ALA A 445 5.29 -18.74 -9.44
C ALA A 445 5.69 -17.44 -10.13
N ALA A 446 6.95 -17.33 -10.57
CA ALA A 446 7.45 -16.21 -11.34
C ALA A 446 6.70 -16.01 -12.66
N LEU A 447 6.45 -17.09 -13.41
CA LEU A 447 5.70 -17.04 -14.67
C LEU A 447 4.22 -16.69 -14.45
N VAL A 448 3.60 -17.19 -13.37
CA VAL A 448 2.22 -16.82 -13.01
C VAL A 448 2.14 -15.35 -12.64
N LEU A 449 3.05 -14.86 -11.79
CA LEU A 449 3.13 -13.44 -11.43
C LEU A 449 3.39 -12.57 -12.66
N ALA A 450 4.28 -12.99 -13.56
CA ALA A 450 4.53 -12.31 -14.84
C ALA A 450 3.28 -12.32 -15.74
N GLY A 451 2.52 -13.42 -15.78
CA GLY A 451 1.26 -13.50 -16.49
C GLY A 451 0.19 -12.56 -15.93
N MET A 452 0.09 -12.46 -14.59
CA MET A 452 -0.80 -11.52 -13.90
C MET A 452 -0.41 -10.06 -14.16
N ALA A 453 0.88 -9.76 -14.06
CA ALA A 453 1.47 -8.47 -14.40
C ALA A 453 1.20 -8.08 -15.87
N MET A 454 1.41 -9.01 -16.81
CA MET A 454 1.14 -8.79 -18.23
C MET A 454 -0.36 -8.59 -18.50
N ARG A 455 -1.23 -9.33 -17.81
CA ARG A 455 -2.67 -9.10 -17.87
C ARG A 455 -3.04 -7.70 -17.38
N GLU A 456 -2.44 -7.23 -16.29
CA GLU A 456 -2.60 -5.84 -15.86
C GLU A 456 -2.13 -4.84 -16.92
N VAL A 457 -1.07 -5.11 -17.71
CA VAL A 457 -0.70 -4.25 -18.87
C VAL A 457 -1.86 -4.12 -19.85
N PHE A 458 -2.38 -5.26 -20.30
CA PHE A 458 -3.38 -5.31 -21.36
C PHE A 458 -4.73 -4.78 -20.88
N ASP A 459 -5.02 -4.97 -19.59
CA ASP A 459 -6.18 -4.41 -18.90
C ASP A 459 -5.94 -2.97 -18.43
N GLY A 460 -4.87 -2.27 -18.84
CA GLY A 460 -4.63 -0.85 -18.58
C GLY A 460 -4.23 -0.49 -17.15
N GLY A 461 -3.73 -1.41 -16.34
CA GLY A 461 -3.20 -1.18 -15.00
C GLY A 461 -4.19 -1.48 -13.88
N SER A 462 -3.82 -1.08 -12.65
CA SER A 462 -4.60 -1.38 -11.45
C SER A 462 -6.01 -0.76 -11.48
N PRO A 463 -7.00 -1.34 -10.77
CA PRO A 463 -8.35 -0.79 -10.69
C PRO A 463 -8.43 0.73 -10.35
N PRO A 464 -7.65 1.29 -9.41
CA PRO A 464 -7.62 2.74 -9.16
C PRO A 464 -7.12 3.54 -10.35
N SER A 465 -6.13 3.02 -11.07
CA SER A 465 -5.60 3.64 -12.28
C SER A 465 -6.67 3.66 -13.38
N ILE A 466 -7.43 2.57 -13.52
CA ILE A 466 -8.57 2.48 -14.44
C ILE A 466 -9.66 3.50 -14.08
N GLN A 467 -10.03 3.57 -12.80
CA GLN A 467 -11.04 4.51 -12.30
C GLN A 467 -10.61 5.97 -12.49
N THR A 468 -9.41 6.33 -12.03
CA THR A 468 -8.87 7.70 -12.17
C THR A 468 -8.89 8.14 -13.64
N ARG A 469 -8.46 7.30 -14.57
CA ARG A 469 -8.51 7.65 -16.01
C ARG A 469 -9.92 7.78 -16.55
N ALA A 470 -10.86 6.97 -16.08
CA ALA A 470 -12.25 7.11 -16.46
C ALA A 470 -12.85 8.40 -15.88
N ASP A 471 -12.50 8.78 -14.65
CA ASP A 471 -12.95 10.01 -14.01
C ASP A 471 -12.49 11.26 -14.73
N TRP A 472 -11.23 11.32 -15.14
CA TRP A 472 -10.71 12.43 -15.95
C TRP A 472 -11.46 12.56 -17.29
N ARG A 473 -11.71 11.43 -17.97
CA ARG A 473 -12.45 11.42 -19.24
C ARG A 473 -13.92 11.76 -19.05
N MET A 474 -14.56 11.31 -17.97
CA MET A 474 -15.93 11.68 -17.62
C MET A 474 -16.03 13.18 -17.30
N ALA A 475 -15.13 13.72 -16.48
CA ALA A 475 -15.11 15.14 -16.13
C ALA A 475 -14.87 16.04 -17.36
N ALA A 476 -13.97 15.64 -18.27
CA ALA A 476 -13.74 16.36 -19.52
C ALA A 476 -15.01 16.39 -20.41
N ARG A 477 -15.73 15.27 -20.52
CA ARG A 477 -16.98 15.19 -21.29
C ARG A 477 -18.12 15.96 -20.64
N GLU A 478 -18.25 15.90 -19.32
CA GLU A 478 -19.19 16.73 -18.56
C GLU A 478 -18.96 18.22 -18.83
N LYS A 479 -17.71 18.67 -18.81
CA LYS A 479 -17.36 20.07 -19.14
C LYS A 479 -17.71 20.46 -20.58
N GLN A 480 -17.72 19.51 -21.51
CA GLN A 480 -18.09 19.71 -22.91
C GLN A 480 -19.61 19.58 -23.16
N GLY A 481 -20.39 19.19 -22.15
CA GLY A 481 -21.81 18.85 -22.33
C GLY A 481 -22.04 17.53 -23.08
N ASP A 482 -21.01 16.71 -23.30
CA ASP A 482 -21.10 15.40 -23.95
C ASP A 482 -21.58 14.33 -22.96
N TRP A 483 -22.88 14.37 -22.65
CA TRP A 483 -23.51 13.44 -21.71
C TRP A 483 -23.58 12.00 -22.24
N LEU A 484 -23.70 11.81 -23.55
CA LEU A 484 -23.69 10.47 -24.16
C LEU A 484 -22.32 9.82 -24.04
N GLY A 485 -21.25 10.56 -24.33
CA GLY A 485 -19.89 10.07 -24.12
C GLY A 485 -19.57 9.86 -22.64
N PHE A 486 -20.12 10.67 -21.73
CA PHE A 486 -20.03 10.44 -20.28
C PHE A 486 -20.62 9.08 -19.91
N ILE A 487 -21.86 8.81 -20.34
CA ILE A 487 -22.55 7.54 -20.07
C ILE A 487 -21.80 6.35 -20.68
N ALA A 488 -21.26 6.50 -21.89
CA ALA A 488 -20.46 5.44 -22.53
C ALA A 488 -19.21 5.11 -21.72
N GLU A 489 -18.53 6.12 -21.17
CA GLU A 489 -17.37 5.91 -20.30
C GLU A 489 -17.74 5.31 -18.95
N ALA A 490 -18.84 5.75 -18.35
CA ALA A 490 -19.36 5.15 -17.12
C ALA A 490 -19.67 3.66 -17.31
N LYS A 491 -20.33 3.28 -18.41
CA LYS A 491 -20.56 1.87 -18.75
C LYS A 491 -19.27 1.09 -18.96
N ARG A 492 -18.29 1.69 -19.67
CA ARG A 492 -16.97 1.07 -19.88
C ARG A 492 -16.25 0.85 -18.55
N LEU A 493 -16.34 1.80 -17.63
CA LEU A 493 -15.77 1.69 -16.30
C LEU A 493 -16.45 0.57 -15.50
N ARG A 494 -17.79 0.53 -15.48
CA ARG A 494 -18.57 -0.54 -14.84
C ARG A 494 -18.25 -1.92 -15.39
N ALA A 495 -18.11 -2.05 -16.71
CA ALA A 495 -17.77 -3.31 -17.35
C ALA A 495 -16.36 -3.83 -16.96
N ARG A 496 -15.44 -2.93 -16.61
CA ARG A 496 -14.06 -3.28 -16.25
C ARG A 496 -13.87 -3.53 -14.76
N LEU A 497 -14.47 -2.68 -13.92
CA LEU A 497 -14.24 -2.69 -12.46
C LEU A 497 -15.43 -3.21 -11.66
N GLY A 498 -16.55 -3.54 -12.31
CA GLY A 498 -17.77 -3.90 -11.61
C GLY A 498 -18.52 -2.68 -11.05
N PRO A 499 -19.43 -2.89 -10.09
CA PRO A 499 -20.20 -1.80 -9.48
C PRO A 499 -19.28 -0.95 -8.61
N LEU A 500 -19.08 0.31 -9.01
CA LEU A 500 -18.37 1.30 -8.21
C LEU A 500 -19.35 2.11 -7.37
N ALA A 501 -18.94 2.46 -6.15
CA ALA A 501 -19.81 3.07 -5.16
C ALA A 501 -20.46 4.38 -5.60
N ASP A 502 -19.85 5.21 -6.44
CA ASP A 502 -20.36 6.53 -6.86
C ASP A 502 -20.90 6.56 -8.30
N LEU A 503 -20.62 5.51 -9.07
CA LEU A 503 -20.82 5.48 -10.51
C LEU A 503 -22.30 5.43 -10.91
N PRO A 504 -23.17 4.63 -10.25
CA PRO A 504 -24.61 4.66 -10.54
C PRO A 504 -25.23 6.07 -10.35
N TYR A 505 -24.89 6.79 -9.27
CA TYR A 505 -25.33 8.19 -9.09
C TYR A 505 -24.89 9.10 -10.25
N ARG A 506 -23.62 9.02 -10.63
CA ARG A 506 -23.04 9.87 -11.70
C ARG A 506 -23.69 9.60 -13.05
N GLU A 507 -23.90 8.32 -13.38
CA GLU A 507 -24.60 7.92 -14.59
C GLU A 507 -26.09 8.32 -14.53
N ALA A 508 -26.76 8.18 -13.39
CA ALA A 508 -28.15 8.61 -13.21
C ALA A 508 -28.32 10.10 -13.49
N ARG A 509 -27.42 10.94 -12.94
CA ARG A 509 -27.41 12.38 -13.19
C ARG A 509 -27.21 12.72 -14.67
N ALA A 510 -26.27 12.05 -15.35
CA ALA A 510 -26.04 12.27 -16.78
C ALA A 510 -27.25 11.83 -17.63
N ARG A 511 -27.92 10.73 -17.28
CA ARG A 511 -29.14 10.26 -17.95
C ARG A 511 -30.32 11.19 -17.75
N LEU A 512 -30.46 11.77 -16.57
CA LEU A 512 -31.47 12.78 -16.31
C LEU A 512 -31.29 14.00 -17.23
N ARG A 513 -30.04 14.44 -17.47
CA ARG A 513 -29.72 15.57 -18.37
C ARG A 513 -30.09 15.33 -19.84
N ILE A 514 -30.13 14.08 -20.30
CA ILE A 514 -30.54 13.73 -21.66
C ILE A 514 -32.00 13.23 -21.74
N GLY A 515 -32.77 13.36 -20.65
CA GLY A 515 -34.17 13.00 -20.59
C GLY A 515 -34.48 11.51 -20.40
N GLU A 516 -33.48 10.65 -20.19
CA GLU A 516 -33.65 9.21 -19.96
C GLU A 516 -34.03 8.90 -18.49
N ARG A 517 -35.19 9.38 -18.05
CA ARG A 517 -35.61 9.39 -16.65
C ARG A 517 -35.79 8.01 -16.03
N ASP A 518 -36.40 7.06 -16.73
CA ASP A 518 -36.60 5.69 -16.21
C ASP A 518 -35.27 5.00 -15.90
N ARG A 519 -34.26 5.22 -16.75
CA ARG A 519 -32.91 4.67 -16.54
C ARG A 519 -32.17 5.39 -15.43
N ALA A 520 -32.34 6.71 -15.32
CA ALA A 520 -31.80 7.48 -14.21
C ALA A 520 -32.38 7.00 -12.87
N GLU A 521 -33.69 6.72 -12.84
CA GLU A 521 -34.39 6.19 -11.69
C GLU A 521 -33.84 4.82 -11.25
N ALA A 522 -33.72 3.88 -12.19
CA ALA A 522 -33.16 2.56 -11.88
C ALA A 522 -31.76 2.65 -11.27
N LEU A 523 -30.89 3.51 -11.80
CA LEU A 523 -29.54 3.74 -11.30
C LEU A 523 -29.51 4.46 -9.94
N ALA A 524 -30.40 5.42 -9.71
CA ALA A 524 -30.52 6.11 -8.42
C ALA A 524 -31.03 5.15 -7.32
N LEU A 525 -31.93 4.23 -7.67
CA LEU A 525 -32.39 3.17 -6.77
C LEU A 525 -31.28 2.13 -6.49
N GLU A 526 -30.51 1.74 -7.51
CA GLU A 526 -29.31 0.90 -7.35
C GLU A 526 -28.33 1.56 -6.38
N GLN A 527 -28.02 2.84 -6.60
CA GLN A 527 -27.15 3.62 -5.75
C GLN A 527 -27.63 3.69 -4.29
N ALA A 528 -28.93 3.92 -4.07
CA ALA A 528 -29.50 4.03 -2.72
C ALA A 528 -29.42 2.71 -1.95
N ARG A 529 -29.37 1.57 -2.65
CA ARG A 529 -29.15 0.26 -2.04
C ARG A 529 -27.70 0.06 -1.64
N ILE A 530 -26.75 0.49 -2.47
CA ILE A 530 -25.29 0.34 -2.26
C ILE A 530 -24.78 1.34 -1.21
N VAL A 531 -25.10 2.63 -1.36
CA VAL A 531 -24.63 3.70 -0.48
C VAL A 531 -25.82 4.58 -0.02
N PRO A 532 -26.62 4.12 0.94
CA PRO A 532 -27.80 4.87 1.43
C PRO A 532 -27.43 6.24 2.02
N ALA A 533 -26.21 6.39 2.55
CA ALA A 533 -25.69 7.64 3.11
C ALA A 533 -25.19 8.66 2.06
N HIS A 534 -25.52 8.49 0.77
CA HIS A 534 -25.13 9.43 -0.28
C HIS A 534 -26.18 10.55 -0.45
N GLY A 535 -26.04 11.65 0.30
CA GLY A 535 -27.04 12.75 0.33
C GLY A 535 -27.48 13.28 -1.04
N TRP A 536 -26.55 13.46 -2.00
CA TRP A 536 -26.92 13.91 -3.35
C TRP A 536 -27.80 12.91 -4.13
N ASN A 537 -27.73 11.61 -3.80
CA ASN A 537 -28.58 10.61 -4.44
C ASN A 537 -29.99 10.62 -3.84
N LEU A 538 -30.14 10.90 -2.55
CA LEU A 538 -31.45 11.11 -1.92
C LEU A 538 -32.14 12.35 -2.52
N GLY A 539 -31.37 13.43 -2.75
CA GLY A 539 -31.85 14.61 -3.47
C GLY A 539 -32.26 14.29 -4.92
N LEU A 540 -31.52 13.40 -5.61
CA LEU A 540 -31.90 12.95 -6.95
C LEU A 540 -33.20 12.14 -6.96
N LEU A 541 -33.38 11.21 -6.01
CA LEU A 541 -34.62 10.44 -5.85
C LEU A 541 -35.81 11.35 -5.58
N ARG A 542 -35.64 12.36 -4.72
CA ARG A 542 -36.65 13.38 -4.44
C ARG A 542 -37.09 14.13 -5.70
N ARG A 543 -36.15 14.52 -6.57
CA ARG A 543 -36.46 15.18 -7.86
C ARG A 543 -37.21 14.26 -8.83
N LEU A 544 -36.81 12.99 -8.91
CA LEU A 544 -37.48 12.01 -9.76
C LEU A 544 -38.91 11.74 -9.28
N GLU A 545 -39.11 11.64 -7.96
CA GLU A 545 -40.43 11.55 -7.33
C GLU A 545 -41.32 12.75 -7.68
N ALA A 546 -40.82 13.97 -7.51
CA ALA A 546 -41.56 15.19 -7.87
C ALA A 546 -41.92 15.24 -9.36
N TRP A 547 -41.02 14.80 -10.23
CA TRP A 547 -41.29 14.70 -11.66
C TRP A 547 -42.42 13.70 -11.97
N ARG A 548 -42.41 12.50 -11.36
CA ARG A 548 -43.48 11.50 -11.50
C ARG A 548 -44.83 12.07 -11.08
N ILE A 549 -44.88 12.78 -9.96
CA ILE A 549 -46.10 13.46 -9.47
C ILE A 549 -46.61 14.47 -10.51
N ALA A 550 -45.73 15.32 -11.01
CA ALA A 550 -46.09 16.34 -12.02
C ALA A 550 -46.61 15.73 -13.33
N HIS A 551 -46.28 14.47 -13.63
CA HIS A 551 -46.71 13.76 -14.85
C HIS A 551 -47.86 12.77 -14.59
N GLY A 552 -48.51 12.83 -13.41
CA GLY A 552 -49.65 11.97 -13.08
C GLY A 552 -49.29 10.51 -12.84
N GLN A 553 -48.01 10.19 -12.59
CA GLN A 553 -47.50 8.84 -12.36
C GLN A 553 -47.44 8.52 -10.86
N SER A 554 -48.61 8.54 -10.21
CA SER A 554 -48.71 8.46 -8.74
C SER A 554 -48.21 7.14 -8.16
N SER A 555 -48.36 6.02 -8.87
CA SER A 555 -47.89 4.70 -8.40
C SER A 555 -46.37 4.63 -8.36
N GLU A 556 -45.71 5.10 -9.42
CA GLU A 556 -44.26 5.16 -9.54
C GLU A 556 -43.67 6.18 -8.55
N ALA A 557 -44.32 7.32 -8.38
CA ALA A 557 -43.96 8.29 -7.34
C ALA A 557 -44.01 7.67 -5.93
N ALA A 558 -45.08 6.92 -5.61
CA ALA A 558 -45.22 6.25 -4.33
C ALA A 558 -44.12 5.18 -4.10
N ALA A 559 -43.74 4.44 -5.16
CA ALA A 559 -42.64 3.48 -5.09
C ALA A 559 -41.29 4.17 -4.82
N LEU A 560 -41.02 5.30 -5.49
CA LEU A 560 -39.82 6.11 -5.24
C LEU A 560 -39.80 6.69 -3.82
N HIS A 561 -40.93 7.20 -3.35
CA HIS A 561 -41.08 7.70 -2.00
C HIS A 561 -40.77 6.63 -0.95
N ALA A 562 -41.34 5.42 -1.11
CA ALA A 562 -41.08 4.29 -0.23
C ALA A 562 -39.60 3.88 -0.23
N ALA A 563 -38.97 3.79 -1.42
CA ALA A 563 -37.56 3.45 -1.54
C ALA A 563 -36.65 4.53 -0.92
N ARG A 564 -36.97 5.81 -1.11
CA ARG A 564 -36.29 6.95 -0.48
C ARG A 564 -36.43 6.88 1.04
N GLY A 565 -37.61 6.56 1.57
CA GLY A 565 -37.83 6.38 3.01
C GLY A 565 -36.97 5.28 3.62
N VAL A 566 -36.86 4.12 2.95
CA VAL A 566 -35.94 3.04 3.37
C VAL A 566 -34.48 3.52 3.38
N ALA A 567 -34.06 4.28 2.36
CA ALA A 567 -32.71 4.81 2.28
C ALA A 567 -32.44 5.88 3.37
N CYS A 568 -33.38 6.78 3.63
CA CYS A 568 -33.31 7.78 4.69
C CYS A 568 -33.22 7.14 6.09
N ALA A 569 -34.01 6.11 6.37
CA ALA A 569 -33.95 5.38 7.64
C ALA A 569 -32.57 4.72 7.85
N ARG A 570 -32.00 4.11 6.81
CA ARG A 570 -30.64 3.55 6.85
C ARG A 570 -29.57 4.63 7.00
N ALA A 571 -29.71 5.73 6.29
CA ALA A 571 -28.79 6.86 6.37
C ALA A 571 -28.77 7.50 7.77
N GLN A 572 -29.95 7.59 8.42
CA GLN A 572 -30.08 8.07 9.79
C GLN A 572 -29.33 7.17 10.77
N ALA A 573 -29.49 5.85 10.68
CA ALA A 573 -28.75 4.90 11.51
C ALA A 573 -27.22 5.03 11.32
N ILE A 574 -26.75 5.29 10.10
CA ILE A 574 -25.32 5.50 9.81
C ILE A 574 -24.83 6.85 10.37
N LEU A 575 -25.64 7.91 10.29
CA LEU A 575 -25.32 9.23 10.85
C LEU A 575 -25.12 9.19 12.37
N GLU A 576 -25.87 8.33 13.06
CA GLU A 576 -25.77 8.11 14.51
C GLU A 576 -24.49 7.37 14.89
N GLN A 577 -24.02 6.47 14.03
CA GLN A 577 -22.79 5.69 14.24
C GLN A 577 -21.52 6.50 13.93
N VAL A 578 -21.59 7.42 12.97
CA VAL A 578 -20.42 8.19 12.51
C VAL A 578 -20.42 9.56 13.18
N PRO A 579 -19.44 9.94 14.01
CA PRO A 579 -19.39 11.25 14.64
C PRO A 579 -19.13 12.38 13.62
N PRO A 580 -19.60 13.61 13.89
CA PRO A 580 -19.32 14.75 13.03
C PRO A 580 -17.84 15.16 13.10
N TYR A 581 -17.24 15.51 11.95
CA TYR A 581 -15.91 16.11 11.91
C TYR A 581 -15.75 17.06 10.71
N PRO A 582 -14.74 17.96 10.68
CA PRO A 582 -14.63 18.99 9.64
C PRO A 582 -14.63 18.48 8.19
N GLY A 583 -13.98 17.34 7.93
CA GLY A 583 -13.82 16.79 6.58
C GLY A 583 -15.06 16.11 5.99
N ASN A 584 -16.05 15.72 6.81
CA ASN A 584 -17.33 15.21 6.32
C ASN A 584 -18.50 16.18 6.51
N ARG A 585 -18.28 17.35 7.10
CA ARG A 585 -19.34 18.34 7.41
C ARG A 585 -20.29 18.57 6.24
N ARG A 586 -19.76 18.96 5.07
CA ARG A 586 -20.59 19.20 3.87
C ARG A 586 -21.46 18.00 3.49
N LYS A 587 -20.93 16.78 3.59
CA LYS A 587 -21.66 15.55 3.26
C LYS A 587 -22.73 15.24 4.30
N ARG A 588 -22.40 15.41 5.59
CA ARG A 588 -23.36 15.26 6.69
C ARG A 588 -24.47 16.28 6.60
N ASP A 589 -24.14 17.56 6.41
CA ASP A 589 -25.13 18.64 6.29
C ASP A 589 -26.09 18.37 5.13
N GLN A 590 -25.55 17.95 3.96
CA GLN A 590 -26.37 17.53 2.82
C GLN A 590 -27.26 16.32 3.17
N LEU A 591 -26.71 15.32 3.86
CA LEU A 591 -27.46 14.11 4.24
C LEU A 591 -28.57 14.42 5.25
N THR A 592 -28.26 15.18 6.30
CA THR A 592 -29.20 15.65 7.32
C THR A 592 -30.31 16.50 6.69
N ALA A 593 -29.97 17.40 5.77
CA ALA A 593 -30.96 18.22 5.07
C ALA A 593 -31.93 17.36 4.23
N GLU A 594 -31.45 16.34 3.53
CA GLU A 594 -32.32 15.45 2.74
C GLU A 594 -33.17 14.53 3.62
N ILE A 595 -32.67 14.09 4.78
CA ILE A 595 -33.46 13.32 5.76
C ILE A 595 -34.56 14.20 6.37
N ALA A 596 -34.23 15.43 6.77
CA ALA A 596 -35.20 16.39 7.29
C ALA A 596 -36.28 16.70 6.24
N ALA A 597 -35.86 16.99 4.99
CA ALA A 597 -36.80 17.24 3.89
C ALA A 597 -37.75 16.07 3.61
N PHE A 598 -37.31 14.82 3.82
CA PHE A 598 -38.19 13.65 3.73
C PHE A 598 -39.20 13.61 4.89
N ALA A 599 -38.75 13.86 6.12
CA ALA A 599 -39.60 13.85 7.32
C ALA A 599 -40.66 14.96 7.31
N ASP A 600 -40.30 16.15 6.81
CA ASP A 600 -41.19 17.31 6.75
C ASP A 600 -42.22 17.23 5.61
N GLY A 601 -42.14 16.20 4.75
CA GLY A 601 -42.98 16.10 3.56
C GLY A 601 -42.78 17.27 2.58
N ALA A 602 -41.62 17.95 2.65
CA ALA A 602 -41.38 19.18 1.93
C ALA A 602 -41.51 18.96 0.42
N PRO A 603 -42.44 19.66 -0.27
CA PRO A 603 -42.56 19.57 -1.72
C PRO A 603 -41.28 20.09 -2.38
N THR A 604 -40.90 19.47 -3.49
CA THR A 604 -39.70 19.89 -4.22
C THR A 604 -40.07 21.07 -5.11
N GLU A 605 -39.51 22.25 -4.87
CA GLU A 605 -39.53 23.31 -5.87
C GLU A 605 -38.64 22.88 -7.03
N ILE A 606 -39.26 22.58 -8.18
CA ILE A 606 -38.54 22.37 -9.43
C ILE A 606 -38.17 23.77 -9.94
N SER A 607 -36.91 24.15 -9.78
CA SER A 607 -36.34 25.36 -10.37
C SER A 607 -36.57 25.34 -11.89
N ALA A 608 -37.03 26.45 -12.47
CA ALA A 608 -37.25 26.57 -13.92
C ALA A 608 -35.97 26.44 -14.77
N ASP A 609 -34.78 26.61 -14.16
CA ASP A 609 -33.47 26.42 -14.79
C ASP A 609 -32.95 24.96 -14.75
N GLU A 610 -33.66 24.04 -14.10
CA GLU A 610 -33.33 22.59 -14.01
C GLU A 610 -34.27 21.72 -14.85
#